data_AF-A0A2N2C5J5-F1
#
_entry.id   AF-A0A2N2C5J5-F1
#
_cell.length_a   1.000
_cell.length_b   1.000
_cell.length_c   1.000
_cell.angle_alpha   90.00
_cell.angle_beta   90.00
_cell.angle_gamma   90.00
#
_symmetry.space_group_name_H-M   'P 1'
#
loop_
_entity.id
_entity.type
_entity.pdbx_description
1 polymer ?
#
loop_
_entity_poly.entity_id
_entity_poly.type
_entity_poly.pdbx_seq_one_letter_code
_entity_poly.pdbx_strand_id
1 'polypeptide(L)' 'MMISPESYYEEYLKGKTKEEIMTAIRGLKQEIGRLKSTLENPDYDDNAIIHPDKFTCIYWTRGYLEKAKETL' A
#
# COMPACT_ATOMS: atom_id res chain seq x y z
N MET A 1 -1.74 -0.49 -6.74
CA MET A 1 -2.37 0.72 -7.29
C MET A 1 -1.36 1.85 -7.32
N MET A 2 -1.44 2.70 -8.34
CA MET A 2 -0.68 3.96 -8.46
C MET A 2 -1.68 5.09 -8.71
N ILE A 3 -2.70 5.18 -7.84
CA ILE A 3 -3.67 6.29 -7.79
C ILE A 3 -3.39 7.16 -6.57
N SER A 4 -3.93 8.38 -6.51
CA SER A 4 -3.76 9.21 -5.31
C SER A 4 -4.46 8.60 -4.09
N PRO A 5 -4.01 8.88 -2.86
CA PRO A 5 -4.71 8.50 -1.63
C PRO A 5 -6.17 8.94 -1.61
N GLU A 6 -6.49 10.09 -2.19
CA GLU A 6 -7.85 10.61 -2.31
C GLU A 6 -8.71 9.71 -3.22
N SER A 7 -8.19 9.34 -4.40
CA SER A 7 -8.89 8.38 -5.28
C SER A 7 -9.02 7.02 -4.60
N TYR A 8 -8.01 6.58 -3.84
CA TYR A 8 -8.09 5.34 -3.09
C TYR A 8 -9.19 5.37 -2.04
N TYR A 9 -9.37 6.49 -1.34
CA TYR A 9 -10.48 6.67 -0.43
C TYR A 9 -11.83 6.54 -1.14
N GLU A 10 -12.02 7.29 -2.22
CA GLU A 10 -13.28 7.32 -2.96
C GLU A 10 -13.67 5.94 -3.52
N GLU A 11 -12.69 5.18 -4.03
CA GLU A 11 -12.94 3.89 -4.67
C GLU A 11 -13.01 2.71 -3.67
N TYR A 12 -12.25 2.74 -2.58
CA TYR A 12 -12.05 1.56 -1.72
C TYR A 12 -12.50 1.72 -0.28
N LEU A 13 -12.63 2.95 0.24
CA LEU A 13 -12.92 3.20 1.66
C LEU A 13 -14.27 3.88 1.89
N LYS A 14 -14.71 4.74 0.97
CA LYS A 14 -15.94 5.52 1.13
C LYS A 14 -17.16 4.61 1.27
N GLY A 15 -17.92 4.82 2.34
CA GLY A 15 -19.14 4.04 2.65
C GLY A 15 -18.88 2.62 3.17
N LYS A 16 -17.62 2.24 3.43
CA LYS A 16 -17.27 0.95 4.03
C LYS A 16 -17.52 0.93 5.54
N THR A 17 -17.83 -0.26 6.08
CA THR A 17 -17.96 -0.42 7.52
C THR A 17 -16.59 -0.38 8.20
N LYS A 18 -16.60 -0.20 9.52
CA LYS A 18 -15.39 -0.23 10.35
C LYS A 18 -14.60 -1.53 10.17
N GLU A 19 -15.28 -2.67 10.10
CA GLU A 19 -14.68 -3.99 9.93
C GLU A 19 -14.03 -4.15 8.55
N GLU A 20 -14.65 -3.61 7.50
CA GLU A 20 -14.09 -3.58 6.16
C GLU A 20 -12.84 -2.68 6.09
N ILE A 21 -12.88 -1.49 6.71
CA ILE A 21 -11.74 -0.58 6.79
C ILE A 21 -10.58 -1.21 7.57
N MET A 22 -10.85 -1.87 8.70
CA MET A 22 -9.83 -2.62 9.45
C MET A 22 -9.20 -3.74 8.61
N THR A 23 -9.99 -4.40 7.76
CA THR A 23 -9.50 -5.43 6.85
C THR A 23 -8.57 -4.83 5.80
N ALA A 24 -8.94 -3.67 5.22
CA ALA A 24 -8.07 -2.93 4.29
C ALA A 24 -6.75 -2.51 4.97
N ILE A 25 -6.80 -1.99 6.20
CA ILE A 25 -5.60 -1.64 6.98
C ILE A 25 -4.68 -2.85 7.17
N ARG A 26 -5.24 -4.02 7.50
CA ARG A 26 -4.44 -5.26 7.65
C ARG A 26 -3.78 -5.64 6.33
N GLY A 27 -4.51 -5.61 5.22
CA GLY A 27 -3.97 -5.90 3.89
C GLY A 27 -2.85 -4.95 3.48
N LEU A 28 -3.02 -3.65 3.68
CA LEU A 28 -2.00 -2.64 3.37
C LEU A 28 -0.72 -2.82 4.20
N LYS A 29 -0.84 -3.16 5.50
CA LYS A 29 0.32 -3.48 6.34
C LYS A 29 1.07 -4.72 5.85
N GLN A 30 0.33 -5.76 5.46
CA GLN A 30 0.94 -6.98 4.89
C GLN A 30 1.66 -6.69 3.58
N GLU A 31 1.08 -5.88 2.70
CA GLU A 31 1.70 -5.51 1.42
C GLU A 31 2.99 -4.70 1.63
N ILE A 32 2.99 -3.72 2.56
CA ILE A 32 4.21 -3.00 2.93
C ILE A 32 5.28 -3.97 3.44
N GLY A 33 4.90 -4.94 4.28
CA GLY A 33 5.81 -5.99 4.75
C GLY A 33 6.40 -6.80 3.60
N ARG A 34 5.56 -7.31 2.70
CA ARG A 34 5.98 -8.07 1.52
C ARG A 34 6.93 -7.28 0.62
N LEU A 35 6.63 -6.01 0.36
CA LEU A 35 7.47 -5.13 -0.45
C LEU A 35 8.85 -4.93 0.20
N LYS A 36 8.91 -4.68 1.51
CA LYS A 36 10.17 -4.56 2.26
C LYS A 36 10.97 -5.86 2.25
N SER A 37 10.33 -6.99 2.53
CA SER A 37 11.02 -8.30 2.49
C SER A 37 11.56 -8.63 1.10
N THR A 38 10.94 -8.12 0.03
CA THR A 38 11.47 -8.23 -1.32
C THR A 38 12.76 -7.42 -1.48
N LEU A 39 12.81 -6.19 -0.96
CA LEU A 39 14.01 -5.33 -0.98
C LEU A 39 15.17 -5.90 -0.14
N GLU A 40 14.86 -6.63 0.91
CA GLU A 40 15.84 -7.26 1.81
C GLU A 40 16.36 -8.61 1.26
N ASN A 41 15.79 -9.12 0.17
CA ASN A 41 16.19 -10.41 -0.41
C ASN A 41 17.59 -10.29 -1.05
N PRO A 42 18.56 -11.18 -0.75
CA PRO A 42 19.88 -11.18 -1.36
C PRO A 42 19.88 -11.27 -2.89
N ASP A 43 18.84 -11.88 -3.48
CA ASP A 43 18.67 -12.04 -4.92
C ASP A 43 17.93 -10.85 -5.55
N TYR A 44 17.60 -9.81 -4.78
CA TYR A 44 16.96 -8.62 -5.29
C TYR A 44 17.96 -7.78 -6.10
N ASP A 45 17.73 -7.70 -7.40
CA ASP A 45 18.51 -6.83 -8.30
C ASP A 45 17.93 -5.42 -8.33
N ASP A 46 18.57 -4.50 -7.61
CA ASP A 46 18.19 -3.07 -7.59
C ASP A 46 18.47 -2.37 -8.93
N ASN A 47 19.21 -3.00 -9.85
CA ASN A 47 19.45 -2.48 -11.20
C ASN A 47 18.39 -2.93 -12.21
N ALA A 48 17.52 -3.88 -11.83
CA ALA A 48 16.42 -4.30 -12.66
C ALA A 48 15.43 -3.13 -12.81
N ILE A 49 15.26 -2.63 -14.04
CA ILE A 49 14.31 -1.56 -14.34
C ILE A 49 12.89 -2.12 -14.21
N ILE A 50 12.28 -1.96 -13.04
CA ILE A 50 10.91 -2.39 -12.72
C ILE A 50 10.07 -1.14 -12.44
N HIS A 51 8.95 -1.00 -13.15
CA HIS A 51 8.03 0.12 -12.96
C HIS A 51 6.62 -0.34 -12.55
N PRO A 52 5.99 0.31 -11.55
CA PRO A 52 6.63 1.23 -10.60
C PRO A 52 7.70 0.53 -9.77
N ASP A 53 8.75 1.26 -9.41
CA ASP A 53 9.80 0.70 -8.55
C ASP A 53 9.22 0.39 -7.16
N LYS A 54 9.94 -0.44 -6.40
CA LYS A 54 9.47 -0.92 -5.10
C LYS A 54 9.40 0.19 -4.05
N PHE A 55 10.28 1.19 -4.09
CA PHE A 55 10.22 2.32 -3.19
C PHE A 55 8.97 3.16 -3.45
N THR A 56 8.65 3.40 -4.72
CA THR A 56 7.41 4.05 -5.15
C THR A 56 6.18 3.24 -4.70
N CYS A 57 6.18 1.92 -4.88
CA CYS A 57 5.11 1.05 -4.36
C CYS A 57 4.91 1.20 -2.86
N ILE A 58 6.00 1.20 -2.08
CA ILE A 58 5.96 1.36 -0.62
C ILE A 58 5.42 2.75 -0.25
N TYR A 59 5.86 3.80 -0.94
CA TYR A 59 5.44 5.17 -0.70
C TYR A 59 3.92 5.33 -0.86
N TRP A 60 3.36 4.90 -1.99
CA TRP A 60 1.92 5.00 -2.21
C TRP A 60 1.11 4.12 -1.26
N THR A 61 1.57 2.89 -1.01
CA THR A 61 0.89 1.97 -0.08
C THR A 61 0.84 2.53 1.34
N ARG A 62 1.87 3.27 1.78
CA ARG A 62 1.84 4.03 3.04
C ARG A 62 0.79 5.14 3.00
N GLY A 63 0.69 5.89 1.91
CA GLY A 63 -0.35 6.91 1.73
C GLY A 63 -1.77 6.34 1.86
N TYR A 64 -2.02 5.17 1.25
CA TYR A 64 -3.29 4.46 1.39
C TYR A 64 -3.54 4.00 2.83
N LEU A 65 -2.50 3.52 3.52
CA LEU A 65 -2.60 3.11 4.91
C LEU A 65 -2.95 4.26 5.83
N GLU A 66 -2.34 5.44 5.64
CA GLU A 66 -2.68 6.62 6.42
C GLU A 66 -4.13 7.06 6.15
N LYS A 67 -4.55 7.10 4.88
CA LYS A 67 -5.94 7.43 4.53
C LYS A 67 -6.96 6.45 5.13
N ALA A 68 -6.65 5.15 5.12
CA ALA A 68 -7.49 4.13 5.74
C ALA A 68 -7.60 4.29 7.26
N LYS A 69 -6.52 4.70 7.95
CA LYS A 69 -6.56 5.02 9.38
C LYS A 69 -7.36 6.28 9.68
N GLU A 70 -7.26 7.32 8.85
CA GLU A 70 -8.05 8.56 8.99
C GLU A 70 -9.56 8.31 8.86
N THR A 71 -9.94 7.27 8.11
CA THR A 71 -11.34 6.92 7.85
C THR A 71 -11.96 6.05 8.97
N LEU A 72 -11.12 5.45 9.82
CA LEU A 72 -11.53 4.52 10.89
C LEU A 72 -12.00 5.25 12.14
#